data_AF-A0A1Q2L102-F1
#
_entry.id   AF-A0A1Q2L102-F1
#
_cell.length_a   1.000
_cell.length_b   1.000
_cell.length_c   1.000
_cell.angle_alpha   90.00
_cell.angle_beta   90.00
_cell.angle_gamma   90.00
#
_symmetry.space_group_name_H-M   'P 1'
#
loop_
_entity.id
_entity.type
_entity.pdbx_description
1 polymer ?
#
loop_
_entity_poly.entity_id
_entity_poly.type
_entity_poly.pdbx_seq_one_letter_code
_entity_poly.pdbx_strand_id
1 'polypeptide(L)'
;MVAKFLNSEVFRFLVVGVANTLNYYVLYLLFNYVFHINYLTAHITAFIISMIGSFYLNSYYTYRSRPSLSKFLKFPLTYVVNIAISTVSIYILVDLLEINETVSPLIATLIAIPFTFVISKKILKT
;
A
#
# COMPACT_ATOMS: atom_id res chain seq x y z
N MET A 1 -12.33 -24.72 -0.07
CA MET A 1 -12.49 -23.35 -0.62
C MET A 1 -11.54 -22.35 0.04
N VAL A 2 -11.46 -22.30 1.38
CA VAL A 2 -10.55 -21.41 2.15
C VAL A 2 -9.07 -21.61 1.80
N ALA A 3 -8.57 -22.84 1.70
CA ALA A 3 -7.17 -23.12 1.37
C ALA A 3 -6.71 -22.58 0.00
N LYS A 4 -7.64 -22.45 -0.96
CA LYS A 4 -7.36 -21.90 -2.30
C LYS A 4 -7.29 -20.37 -2.29
N PHE A 5 -8.06 -19.73 -1.41
CA PHE A 5 -8.00 -18.28 -1.17
C PHE A 5 -6.73 -17.88 -0.43
N LEU A 6 -6.33 -18.65 0.60
CA LEU A 6 -5.07 -18.44 1.34
C LEU A 6 -3.82 -18.55 0.44
N ASN A 7 -3.88 -19.33 -0.63
CA ASN A 7 -2.77 -19.47 -1.58
C ASN A 7 -2.84 -18.49 -2.77
N SER A 8 -3.84 -17.61 -2.79
CA SER A 8 -4.06 -16.66 -3.88
C SER A 8 -3.08 -15.47 -3.83
N GLU A 9 -2.88 -14.83 -4.97
CA GLU A 9 -2.10 -13.59 -5.06
C GLU A 9 -2.73 -12.47 -4.24
N VAL A 10 -4.06 -12.44 -4.13
CA VAL A 10 -4.81 -11.44 -3.36
C VAL A 10 -4.47 -11.55 -1.88
N PHE A 11 -4.49 -12.76 -1.32
CA PHE A 11 -4.14 -12.97 0.08
C PHE A 11 -2.69 -12.55 0.38
N ARG A 12 -1.75 -12.96 -0.46
CA ARG A 12 -0.34 -12.56 -0.32
C ARG A 12 -0.15 -11.05 -0.45
N PHE A 13 -0.88 -10.40 -1.35
CA PHE A 13 -0.89 -8.94 -1.49
C PHE A 13 -1.40 -8.26 -0.21
N LEU A 14 -2.49 -8.75 0.38
CA LEU A 14 -3.00 -8.22 1.66
C LEU A 14 -1.99 -8.38 2.79
N VAL A 15 -1.37 -9.55 2.90
CA VAL A 15 -0.32 -9.81 3.91
C VAL A 15 0.86 -8.86 3.73
N VAL A 16 1.33 -8.66 2.50
CA VAL A 16 2.41 -7.71 2.21
C VAL A 16 1.97 -6.27 2.50
N GLY A 17 0.71 -5.92 2.23
CA GLY A 17 0.16 -4.60 2.56
C GLY A 17 0.19 -4.32 4.06
N VAL A 18 -0.29 -5.26 4.88
CA VAL A 18 -0.25 -5.14 6.35
C VAL A 18 1.21 -5.08 6.85
N ALA A 19 2.07 -5.96 6.35
CA ALA A 19 3.49 -5.97 6.71
C ALA A 19 4.20 -4.66 6.34
N ASN A 20 3.88 -4.09 5.18
CA ASN A 20 4.39 -2.80 4.75
C ASN A 20 3.92 -1.66 5.68
N THR A 21 2.63 -1.60 6.02
CA THR A 21 2.12 -0.56 6.93
C THR A 21 2.78 -0.64 8.30
N LEU A 22 2.96 -1.85 8.83
CA LEU A 22 3.69 -2.06 10.09
C LEU A 22 5.16 -1.65 9.96
N ASN A 23 5.82 -2.00 8.85
CA ASN A 23 7.21 -1.63 8.60
C ASN A 23 7.38 -0.10 8.53
N TYR A 24 6.53 0.60 7.77
CA TYR A 24 6.49 2.06 7.74
C TYR A 24 6.35 2.64 9.16
N TYR A 25 5.38 2.15 9.95
CA TYR A 25 5.11 2.72 11.26
C TYR A 25 6.27 2.51 12.23
N VAL A 26 6.86 1.31 12.24
CA VAL A 26 8.05 1.01 13.05
C VAL A 26 9.23 1.89 12.64
N LEU A 27 9.50 2.05 11.35
CA LEU A 27 10.57 2.91 10.85
C LEU A 27 10.33 4.38 11.19
N TYR A 28 9.09 4.85 11.06
CA TYR A 28 8.71 6.21 11.43
C TYR A 28 8.97 6.48 12.91
N LEU A 29 8.52 5.59 13.80
CA LEU A 29 8.76 5.72 15.24
C LEU A 29 10.25 5.66 15.56
N LEU A 30 11.00 4.76 14.92
CA LEU A 30 12.44 4.63 15.10
C LEU A 30 13.16 5.93 14.71
N PHE A 31 12.88 6.48 13.52
CA PHE A 31 13.52 7.71 13.05
C PHE A 31 13.13 8.93 13.88
N ASN A 32 11.86 9.05 14.25
CA ASN A 32 11.37 10.20 15.00
C ASN A 32 11.82 10.18 16.47
N TYR A 33 11.72 9.04 17.16
CA TYR A 33 11.93 8.96 18.61
C TYR A 33 13.32 8.48 19.01
N VAL A 34 13.97 7.61 18.24
CA VAL A 34 15.30 7.07 18.58
C VAL A 34 16.41 7.88 17.93
N PHE A 35 16.23 8.28 16.66
CA PHE A 35 17.22 9.08 15.95
C PHE A 35 16.96 10.59 16.01
N HIS A 36 15.87 11.02 16.67
CA HIS A 36 15.48 12.42 16.83
C HIS A 36 15.43 13.21 15.50
N ILE A 37 15.11 12.52 14.40
CA ILE A 37 14.92 13.14 13.09
C ILE A 37 13.58 13.88 13.11
N ASN A 38 13.52 15.06 12.50
CA ASN A 38 12.27 15.81 12.34
C ASN A 38 11.15 14.91 11.76
N TYR A 39 9.94 15.02 12.31
CA TYR A 39 8.80 14.17 11.97
C TYR A 39 8.52 14.08 10.45
N LEU A 40 8.72 15.18 9.71
CA LEU A 40 8.47 15.20 8.27
C LEU A 40 9.54 14.40 7.52
N THR A 41 10.81 14.58 7.90
CA THR A 41 11.91 13.81 7.34
C THR A 41 11.82 12.33 7.73
N ALA A 42 11.46 12.02 8.97
CA ALA A 42 11.19 10.66 9.44
C ALA A 42 10.05 10.01 8.64
N HIS A 43 8.97 10.75 8.37
CA HIS A 43 7.85 10.29 7.57
C HIS A 43 8.26 9.94 6.14
N ILE A 44 8.94 10.86 5.44
CA ILE A 44 9.34 10.67 4.04
C ILE A 44 10.34 9.51 3.92
N THR A 45 11.33 9.43 4.82
CA THR A 45 12.34 8.37 4.78
C THR A 45 11.75 7.00 5.11
N ALA A 46 10.92 6.90 6.14
CA ALA A 46 10.21 5.66 6.47
C ALA A 46 9.29 5.21 5.33
N PHE A 47 8.59 6.16 4.69
CA PHE A 47 7.73 5.87 3.54
C PHE A 47 8.53 5.29 2.36
N ILE A 48 9.65 5.91 1.99
CA ILE A 48 10.50 5.45 0.89
C ILE A 48 11.06 4.06 1.17
N ILE A 49 11.62 3.83 2.37
CA ILE A 49 12.20 2.53 2.74
C ILE A 49 11.12 1.43 2.75
N SER A 50 9.96 1.74 3.34
CA SER A 50 8.82 0.82 3.37
C SER A 50 8.35 0.50 1.95
N MET A 51 8.21 1.51 1.09
CA MET A 51 7.84 1.33 -0.32
C MET A 51 8.81 0.41 -1.06
N ILE A 52 10.13 0.60 -0.86
CA ILE A 52 11.16 -0.26 -1.45
C ILE A 52 10.98 -1.71 -0.94
N GLY A 53 10.78 -1.89 0.37
CA GLY A 53 10.50 -3.20 0.97
C GLY A 53 9.25 -3.86 0.37
N SER A 54 8.16 -3.12 0.25
CA SER A 54 6.91 -3.58 -0.35
C SER A 54 7.07 -4.00 -1.82
N PHE A 55 7.87 -3.26 -2.59
CA PHE A 55 8.19 -3.64 -3.97
C PHE A 55 8.86 -5.02 -4.05
N TYR A 56 9.88 -5.25 -3.23
CA TYR A 56 10.58 -6.53 -3.20
C TYR A 56 9.71 -7.66 -2.67
N LEU A 57 8.95 -7.43 -1.59
CA LEU A 57 8.01 -8.41 -1.06
C LEU A 57 6.94 -8.78 -2.09
N ASN A 58 6.35 -7.79 -2.78
CA ASN A 58 5.38 -8.09 -3.83
C ASN A 58 6.02 -8.83 -5.01
N SER A 59 7.24 -8.46 -5.41
CA SER A 59 7.94 -9.14 -6.51
C SER A 59 8.27 -10.60 -6.15
N TYR A 60 8.92 -10.86 -5.02
CA TYR A 60 9.36 -12.20 -4.65
C TYR A 60 8.25 -13.09 -4.07
N TYR A 61 7.41 -12.56 -3.19
CA TYR A 61 6.42 -13.35 -2.44
C TYR A 61 5.04 -13.36 -3.12
N THR A 62 4.49 -12.19 -3.46
CA THR A 62 3.14 -12.09 -4.03
C THR A 62 3.08 -12.65 -5.45
N TYR A 63 3.86 -12.06 -6.37
CA TYR A 63 3.77 -12.37 -7.80
C TYR A 63 4.85 -13.32 -8.31
N ARG A 64 5.88 -13.61 -7.50
CA ARG A 64 7.03 -14.46 -7.85
C ARG A 64 7.66 -14.05 -9.19
N SER A 65 7.79 -12.74 -9.40
CA SER A 65 8.38 -12.15 -10.60
C SER A 65 9.78 -11.61 -10.32
N ARG A 66 10.62 -11.54 -11.35
CA ARG A 66 11.96 -10.95 -11.22
C ARG A 66 11.84 -9.43 -11.07
N PRO A 67 12.37 -8.83 -9.98
CA PRO A 67 12.40 -7.39 -9.86
C PRO A 67 13.30 -6.81 -10.95
N SER A 68 12.88 -5.68 -11.51
CA SER A 68 13.66 -4.91 -12.48
C SER A 68 13.51 -3.44 -12.20
N LEU A 69 14.49 -2.62 -12.63
CA LEU A 69 14.45 -1.18 -12.43
C LEU A 69 13.21 -0.54 -13.07
N SER A 70 12.79 -1.04 -14.24
CA SER A 70 11.55 -0.57 -14.90
C SER A 70 10.31 -0.81 -14.03
N LYS A 71 10.22 -1.97 -13.36
CA LYS A 71 9.12 -2.29 -12.45
C LYS A 71 9.17 -1.45 -11.19
N PHE A 72 10.37 -1.22 -10.66
CA PHE A 72 10.58 -0.38 -9.49
C PHE A 72 10.12 1.07 -9.72
N LEU A 73 10.54 1.68 -10.84
CA LEU A 73 10.15 3.05 -11.19
C LEU A 73 8.64 3.21 -11.44
N LYS A 74 7.96 2.14 -11.84
CA LYS A 74 6.50 2.13 -12.03
C LYS A 74 5.74 1.84 -10.73
N PHE A 75 6.36 1.19 -9.75
CA PHE A 75 5.68 0.78 -8.51
C PHE A 75 5.05 1.94 -7.71
N PRO A 76 5.66 3.15 -7.63
CA PRO A 76 5.01 4.32 -7.02
C PRO A 76 3.62 4.65 -7.58
N LEU A 77 3.32 4.26 -8.83
CA LEU A 77 1.98 4.43 -9.41
C LEU A 77 0.89 3.72 -8.60
N THR A 78 1.23 2.63 -7.90
CA THR A 78 0.27 1.94 -7.00
C THR A 78 -0.18 2.84 -5.86
N TYR A 79 0.70 3.68 -5.32
CA TYR A 79 0.38 4.64 -4.25
C TYR A 79 -0.40 5.83 -4.80
N VAL A 80 -0.07 6.31 -5.99
CA VAL A 80 -0.84 7.37 -6.67
C VAL A 80 -2.28 6.91 -6.90
N VAL A 81 -2.47 5.67 -7.38
CA VAL A 81 -3.81 5.10 -7.57
C VAL A 81 -4.52 4.89 -6.21
N ASN A 82 -3.81 4.46 -5.18
CA ASN A 82 -4.39 4.34 -3.84
C ASN A 82 -4.96 5.68 -3.36
N ILE A 83 -4.15 6.74 -3.41
CA ILE A 83 -4.55 8.09 -3.00
C ILE A 83 -5.72 8.58 -3.87
N ALA A 84 -5.62 8.49 -5.19
CA ALA A 84 -6.69 8.95 -6.08
C ALA A 84 -8.03 8.25 -5.81
N ILE A 85 -8.03 6.92 -5.72
CA ILE A 85 -9.26 6.15 -5.48
C ILE A 85 -9.80 6.39 -4.08
N SER A 86 -8.94 6.45 -3.06
CA SER A 86 -9.37 6.70 -1.68
C SER A 86 -9.98 8.10 -1.55
N THR A 87 -9.36 9.14 -2.10
CA THR A 87 -9.88 10.52 -2.09
C THR A 87 -11.22 10.63 -2.79
N VAL A 88 -11.36 10.06 -4.00
CA VAL A 88 -12.63 10.06 -4.72
C VAL A 88 -13.70 9.29 -3.94
N SER A 89 -13.31 8.17 -3.32
CA SER A 89 -14.24 7.38 -2.49
C SER A 89 -14.69 8.15 -1.26
N ILE A 90 -13.79 8.87 -0.57
CA ILE A 90 -14.16 9.70 0.59
C ILE A 90 -15.15 10.78 0.17
N TYR A 91 -14.89 11.50 -0.93
CA TYR A 91 -15.81 12.52 -1.46
C TYR A 91 -17.20 11.92 -1.75
N ILE A 92 -17.25 10.76 -2.40
CA ILE A 92 -18.53 10.08 -2.67
C ILE A 92 -19.22 9.65 -1.36
N LEU A 93 -18.48 9.09 -0.41
CA LEU A 93 -19.07 8.59 0.84
C LEU A 93 -19.59 9.74 1.72
N VAL A 94 -18.83 10.83 1.85
CA VAL A 94 -19.17 11.95 2.75
C VAL A 94 -20.13 12.92 2.07
N ASP A 95 -19.78 13.44 0.90
CA ASP A 95 -20.53 14.54 0.28
C ASP A 95 -21.76 14.06 -0.51
N LEU A 96 -21.71 12.85 -1.10
CA LEU A 96 -22.83 12.33 -1.91
C LEU A 96 -23.72 11.36 -1.15
N LEU A 97 -23.17 10.60 -0.20
CA LEU A 97 -23.89 9.57 0.55
C LEU A 97 -24.11 9.92 2.02
N GLU A 98 -23.61 11.07 2.48
CA GLU A 98 -23.74 11.57 3.87
C GLU A 98 -23.26 10.57 4.94
N ILE A 99 -22.30 9.71 4.58
CA ILE A 99 -21.68 8.76 5.50
C ILE A 99 -20.67 9.51 6.38
N ASN A 100 -20.64 9.14 7.66
CA ASN A 100 -19.79 9.75 8.67
C ASN A 100 -18.30 9.77 8.26
N GLU A 101 -17.71 10.97 8.29
CA GLU A 101 -16.32 11.27 7.93
C GLU A 101 -15.25 10.49 8.73
N THR A 102 -15.60 9.96 9.91
CA THR A 102 -14.69 9.16 10.73
C THR A 102 -14.51 7.74 10.16
N VAL A 103 -15.57 7.15 9.59
CA VAL A 103 -15.53 5.79 9.02
C VAL A 103 -15.26 5.78 7.51
N SER A 104 -15.57 6.88 6.81
CA SER A 104 -15.37 6.99 5.36
C SER A 104 -13.92 6.69 4.89
N PRO A 105 -12.86 7.16 5.55
CA PRO A 105 -11.48 6.80 5.17
C PRO A 105 -11.17 5.30 5.25
N LEU A 106 -11.74 4.59 6.23
CA LEU A 106 -11.57 3.15 6.37
C LEU A 106 -12.25 2.41 5.21
N ILE A 107 -13.49 2.79 4.88
CA ILE A 107 -14.25 2.21 3.76
C ILE A 107 -13.55 2.52 2.44
N ALA A 108 -13.10 3.77 2.23
CA ALA A 108 -12.36 4.19 1.05
C ALA A 108 -11.06 3.39 0.86
N THR A 109 -10.35 3.10 1.94
CA THR A 109 -9.14 2.27 1.88
C THR A 109 -9.46 0.85 1.40
N LEU A 110 -10.56 0.25 1.90
CA LEU A 110 -11.03 -1.06 1.44
C LEU A 110 -11.42 -1.06 -0.04
N ILE A 111 -12.06 0.02 -0.51
CA ILE A 111 -12.39 0.21 -1.92
C ILE A 111 -11.12 0.34 -2.78
N ALA A 112 -10.06 0.99 -2.29
CA ALA A 112 -8.81 1.17 -3.03
C ALA A 112 -7.98 -0.12 -3.20
N ILE A 113 -8.13 -1.10 -2.30
CA ILE A 113 -7.39 -2.39 -2.35
C ILE A 113 -7.51 -3.11 -3.70
N PRO A 114 -8.70 -3.38 -4.27
CA PRO A 114 -8.80 -4.07 -5.56
C PRO A 114 -8.11 -3.31 -6.71
N PHE A 115 -8.21 -1.98 -6.75
CA PHE A 115 -7.57 -1.16 -7.78
C PHE A 115 -6.04 -1.21 -7.66
N THR A 116 -5.53 -1.04 -6.45
CA THR A 116 -4.08 -1.13 -6.18
C THR A 116 -3.53 -2.52 -6.47
N PHE A 117 -4.28 -3.58 -6.16
CA PHE A 117 -3.93 -4.95 -6.52
C PHE A 117 -3.82 -5.12 -8.04
N VAL A 118 -4.81 -4.67 -8.82
CA VAL A 118 -4.80 -4.78 -10.29
C VAL A 118 -3.59 -4.04 -10.89
N ILE A 119 -3.31 -2.83 -10.43
CA ILE A 119 -2.18 -2.03 -10.92
C ILE A 119 -0.84 -2.66 -10.53
N SER A 120 -0.70 -3.08 -9.27
CA SER A 120 0.49 -3.79 -8.77
C SER A 120 0.75 -5.05 -9.58
N LYS A 121 -0.29 -5.86 -9.80
CA LYS A 121 -0.22 -7.07 -10.63
C LYS A 121 0.19 -6.75 -12.06
N LYS A 122 -0.40 -5.74 -12.70
CA LYS A 122 -0.05 -5.33 -14.07
C LYS A 122 1.41 -4.92 -14.16
N ILE A 123 1.91 -4.11 -13.23
CA ILE A 123 3.31 -3.65 -13.22
C ILE A 123 4.27 -4.82 -13.01
N LEU A 124 3.97 -5.71 -12.06
CA LEU A 124 4.91 -6.75 -11.62
C LEU A 124 4.88 -8.03 -12.46
N LYS A 125 3.78 -8.31 -13.16
CA LYS A 125 3.63 -9.46 -14.07
C LYS A 125 3.84 -9.16 -15.55
N THR A 126 4.00 -7.90 -15.94
CA THR A 126 4.53 -7.57 -17.28
C THR A 126 6.00 -7.99 -17.36
#